data_AF-A0A3B0VA41-F1
#
_entry.id   AF-A0A3B0VA41-F1
#
_cell.length_a   1.000
_cell.length_b   1.000
_cell.length_c   1.000
_cell.angle_alpha   90.00
_cell.angle_beta   90.00
_cell.angle_gamma   90.00
#
_symmetry.space_group_name_H-M   'P 1'
#
loop_
_entity.id
_entity.type
_entity.pdbx_description
1 polymer ?
#
loop_
_entity_poly.entity_id
_entity_poly.type
_entity_poly.pdbx_seq_one_letter_code
_entity_poly.pdbx_strand_id
1 'polypeptide(L)' 'QLADFIGLDVCLSILNVLYEGFGNPKYAPCPLLVNMVEAGHKGIKSGSGFYLWGHGTKELIVADGFK' A
#
# COMPACT_ATOMS: atom_id res chain seq x y z
N GLN A 1 4.44 -7.85 -0.22
CA GLN A 1 4.91 -8.04 1.18
C GLN A 1 5.67 -6.84 1.72
N LEU A 2 6.77 -6.38 1.11
CA LEU A 2 7.57 -5.27 1.67
C LEU A 2 6.77 -3.95 1.81
N ALA A 3 5.94 -3.61 0.83
CA ALA A 3 5.11 -2.40 0.90
C ALA A 3 4.09 -2.44 2.05
N ASP A 4 3.48 -3.60 2.34
CA ASP A 4 2.59 -3.77 3.49
C ASP A 4 3.34 -3.71 4.83
N PHE A 5 4.64 -4.06 4.83
CA PHE A 5 5.51 -3.98 6.01
C PHE A 5 5.93 -2.55 6.32
N ILE A 6 6.29 -1.76 5.30
CA ILE A 6 6.62 -0.34 5.44
C ILE A 6 5.35 0.48 5.74
N GLY A 7 4.23 0.10 5.12
CA GLY A 7 2.96 0.80 5.19
C GLY A 7 2.65 1.48 3.86
N LEU A 8 1.46 1.19 3.32
CA LEU A 8 1.03 1.71 2.00
C LEU A 8 0.87 3.24 1.99
N ASP A 9 0.52 3.82 3.14
CA ASP A 9 0.43 5.26 3.35
C ASP A 9 1.80 5.96 3.31
N VAL A 10 2.84 5.29 3.82
CA VAL A 10 4.22 5.79 3.76
C VAL A 10 4.72 5.75 2.32
N CYS A 11 4.49 4.64 1.60
CA CYS A 11 4.81 4.55 0.18
C CYS A 11 4.10 5.63 -0.65
N LEU A 12 2.81 5.87 -0.37
CA LEU A 12 2.05 6.91 -1.05
C LEU A 12 2.63 8.31 -0.79
N SER A 13 2.98 8.60 0.47
CA SER A 13 3.59 9.88 0.86
C SER A 13 4.93 10.12 0.15
N ILE A 14 5.78 9.09 0.07
CA ILE A 14 7.07 9.18 -0.64
C ILE A 14 6.85 9.45 -2.14
N LEU A 15 5.91 8.74 -2.77
CA LEU A 15 5.60 8.95 -4.19
C LEU A 15 5.08 10.35 -4.47
N ASN A 16 4.22 10.91 -3.60
CA ASN A 16 3.77 12.29 -3.72
C ASN A 16 4.93 13.29 -3.62
N VAL A 17 5.81 13.13 -2.63
CA VAL A 17 6.99 14.00 -2.49
C VAL A 17 7.92 13.89 -3.70
N LEU A 18 8.15 12.68 -4.22
CA LEU A 18 8.95 12.48 -5.43
C LEU A 18 8.28 13.07 -6.66
N TYR A 19 6.96 12.93 -6.79
CA TYR A 19 6.20 13.49 -7.90
C TYR A 19 6.21 15.03 -7.88
N GLU A 20 5.98 15.64 -6.72
CA GLU A 20 6.04 17.10 -6.54
C GLU A 20 7.46 17.64 -6.71
N GLY A 21 8.47 16.92 -6.21
CA GLY A 21 9.87 17.35 -6.27
C GLY A 21 10.53 17.18 -7.64
N PHE A 22 10.24 16.08 -8.36
CA PHE A 22 10.85 15.80 -9.66
C PHE A 22 9.95 16.16 -10.85
N GLY A 23 8.65 16.40 -10.63
CA GLY A 23 7.69 16.71 -11.69
C GLY A 23 7.53 15.62 -12.75
N ASN A 24 7.98 14.38 -12.47
CA ASN A 24 8.02 13.30 -13.44
C ASN A 24 6.87 12.31 -13.22
N PRO A 25 6.01 12.05 -14.23
CA PRO A 25 4.88 11.13 -14.14
C PRO A 25 5.27 9.69 -13.79
N LYS A 26 6.55 9.31 -13.92
CA LYS A 26 7.06 8.01 -13.44
C LYS A 26 6.86 7.80 -11.93
N TYR A 27 6.83 8.87 -11.14
CA TYR A 27 6.63 8.82 -9.68
C TYR A 27 5.17 9.06 -9.27
N ALA A 28 4.26 9.25 -10.23
CA ALA A 28 2.85 9.45 -9.90
C ALA A 28 2.30 8.21 -9.17
N PRO A 29 1.65 8.38 -8.01
CA PRO A 29 1.07 7.26 -7.31
C PRO A 29 -0.09 6.65 -8.11
N CYS A 30 -0.17 5.32 -8.13
CA CYS A 30 -1.26 4.62 -8.79
C CYS A 30 -2.58 4.92 -8.06
N PRO A 31 -3.68 5.22 -8.78
CA PRO A 31 -4.99 5.48 -8.16
C PRO A 31 -5.46 4.37 -7.23
N LEU A 32 -5.12 3.12 -7.55
CA LEU A 32 -5.41 1.96 -6.72
C LEU A 32 -4.75 2.04 -5.33
N LEU A 33 -3.49 2.49 -5.27
CA LEU A 33 -2.76 2.67 -4.01
C LEU A 33 -3.40 3.77 -3.17
N VAL A 34 -3.81 4.88 -3.80
CA VAL A 34 -4.51 5.99 -3.12
C VAL A 34 -5.80 5.49 -2.48
N ASN A 35 -6.64 4.80 -3.27
CA ASN A 35 -7.91 4.27 -2.79
C ASN A 35 -7.73 3.28 -1.62
N MET A 36 -6.69 2.43 -1.66
CA MET A 36 -6.39 1.51 -0.55
C MET A 36 -6.04 2.26 0.74
N VAL A 37 -5.21 3.31 0.64
CA VAL A 37 -4.80 4.11 1.79
C VAL A 37 -5.98 4.89 2.36
N GLU A 38 -6.82 5.47 1.50
CA GLU A 38 -8.06 6.16 1.88
C GLU A 38 -9.08 5.22 2.54
N ALA A 39 -9.19 3.99 2.05
CA ALA A 39 -10.03 2.94 2.65
C ALA A 39 -9.46 2.39 3.99
N GLY A 40 -8.26 2.82 4.40
CA GLY A 40 -7.64 2.39 5.65
C GLY A 40 -6.87 1.07 5.56
N HIS A 41 -6.71 0.50 4.36
CA HIS A 41 -5.88 -0.67 4.10
C HIS A 41 -4.41 -0.25 4.00
N LYS A 42 -3.74 -0.12 5.15
CA LYS A 42 -2.36 0.38 5.27
C LYS A 42 -1.31 -0.72 5.45
N GLY A 43 -1.66 -1.99 5.20
CA GLY A 43 -0.75 -3.13 5.34
C GLY A 43 -0.84 -3.82 6.70
N ILE A 44 0.29 -4.22 7.25
CA ILE A 44 0.36 -5.03 8.49
C ILE A 44 -0.27 -4.30 9.67
N LYS A 45 -0.04 -2.99 9.80
CA LYS A 45 -0.54 -2.19 10.92
C LYS A 45 -2.07 -2.08 11.00
N SER A 46 -2.76 -2.28 9.89
CA SER A 46 -4.23 -2.31 9.78
C SER A 46 -4.77 -3.74 9.64
N GLY A 47 -3.91 -4.76 9.72
CA GLY A 47 -4.28 -6.17 9.47
C GLY A 47 -4.67 -6.48 8.02
N SER A 48 -4.62 -5.48 7.13
CA SER A 48 -5.06 -5.60 5.73
C SER A 48 -4.35 -4.56 4.85
N GLY A 49 -3.85 -5.01 3.71
CA GLY A 49 -3.25 -4.23 2.64
C GLY A 49 -3.42 -4.97 1.33
N PHE A 50 -2.34 -5.17 0.57
CA PHE A 50 -2.37 -6.11 -0.56
C PHE A 50 -2.63 -7.55 -0.10
N TYR A 51 -2.18 -7.86 1.11
CA TYR A 51 -2.41 -9.12 1.79
C TYR A 51 -3.24 -8.92 3.06
N LEU A 52 -3.99 -9.95 3.44
CA LEU A 52 -4.64 -10.04 4.73
C LEU A 52 -3.61 -10.56 5.75
N TRP A 53 -3.32 -9.72 6.74
CA TRP A 53 -2.36 -10.02 7.80
C TRP A 53 -3.13 -10.45 9.04
N GLY A 54 -3.67 -11.67 9.00
CA GLY A 54 -4.23 -12.35 10.16
C GLY A 54 -3.13 -12.78 11.12
N HIS A 55 -3.32 -12.56 12.42
CA HIS A 55 -2.32 -12.91 13.45
C HIS A 55 -2.12 -14.44 13.48
N GLY A 56 -1.03 -14.94 12.86
CA GLY A 56 -0.57 -16.32 13.04
C GLY A 56 -0.47 -17.20 11.79
N THR A 57 -0.87 -16.76 10.59
CA THR A 57 -0.75 -17.59 9.38
C THR A 57 0.48 -17.22 8.56
N LYS A 58 1.37 -18.20 8.34
CA LYS A 58 2.55 -18.10 7.46
C LYS A 58 2.17 -17.98 5.96
N GLU A 59 0.89 -18.14 5.64
CA GLU A 59 0.36 -18.05 4.28
C GLU A 59 -0.08 -16.63 3.96
N LEU A 60 0.39 -16.14 2.82
CA LEU A 60 0.02 -14.84 2.27
C LEU A 60 -1.32 -14.96 1.57
N ILE A 61 -2.39 -14.55 2.25
CA ILE A 61 -3.70 -14.48 1.63
C ILE A 61 -3.81 -13.13 0.91
N VAL A 62 -3.88 -13.17 -0.42
CA VAL A 62 -4.15 -11.98 -1.24
C VAL A 62 -5.55 -11.47 -0.93
N ALA A 63 -5.68 -10.16 -0.69
CA ALA A 63 -6.98 -9.55 -0.45
C ALA A 63 -7.90 -9.75 -1.67
N ASP A 64 -9.20 -9.99 -1.45
CA ASP A 64 -10.12 -10.40 -2.53
C ASP A 64 -10.22 -9.39 -3.69
N GLY A 65 -9.86 -8.12 -3.47
CA GLY A 65 -9.76 -7.11 -4.53
C GLY A 65 -8.55 -7.26 -5.48
N PHE A 66 -7.67 -8.23 -5.24
CA PHE A 66 -6.43 -8.48 -5.98
C PHE A 66 -6.26 -9.93 -6.46
N LYS A 67 -7.30 -10.77 -6.29
CA LYS A 67 -7.34 -12.14 -6.82
C LYS A 67 -7.60 -12.17 -8.32
#